data_AF-A0A954ERE5-F1
#
_entry.id   AF-A0A954ERE5-F1
#
_cell.length_a   1.000
_cell.length_b   1.000
_cell.length_c   1.000
_cell.angle_alpha   90.00
_cell.angle_beta   90.00
_cell.angle_gamma   90.00
#
_symmetry.space_group_name_H-M   'P 1'
#
loop_
_entity.id
_entity.type
_entity.pdbx_description
1 polymer ?
#
loop_
_entity_poly.entity_id
_entity_poly.type
_entity_poly.pdbx_seq_one_letter_code
_entity_poly.pdbx_strand_id
1 'polypeptide(L)'
;MSTPELSTADLQKWLLTVSTHPSGLQAGIQQAQGSHNAVVDQVIDADFGISAAHRLAIYHHGYYARLLNCLQAEYPVLRNAFSPEW
;
A
#
# COMPACT_ATOMS: atom_id res chain seq x y z
N MET A 1 1.51 -17.25 -20.89
CA MET A 1 1.36 -15.83 -21.32
C MET A 1 2.37 -15.06 -20.52
N SER A 2 3.36 -14.44 -21.17
CA SER A 2 4.39 -13.66 -20.47
C SER A 2 3.73 -12.44 -19.85
N THR A 3 3.79 -12.33 -18.52
CA THR A 3 3.40 -11.13 -17.80
C THR A 3 4.21 -9.96 -18.37
N PRO A 4 3.59 -8.82 -18.75
CA PRO A 4 4.37 -7.65 -19.12
C PRO A 4 5.24 -7.26 -17.94
N GLU A 5 6.56 -7.36 -18.08
CA GLU A 5 7.49 -6.96 -17.03
C GLU A 5 7.42 -5.43 -16.91
N LEU A 6 6.80 -4.95 -15.82
CA LEU A 6 6.91 -3.55 -15.42
C LEU A 6 8.39 -3.19 -15.31
N SER A 7 8.76 -2.00 -15.80
CA SER A 7 10.08 -1.47 -15.50
C SER A 7 10.24 -1.34 -13.98
N THR A 8 11.47 -1.45 -13.47
CA THR A 8 11.72 -1.27 -12.02
C THR A 8 11.18 0.07 -11.52
N ALA A 9 11.31 1.13 -12.32
CA ALA A 9 10.79 2.45 -11.98
C ALA A 9 9.26 2.47 -11.88
N ASP A 10 8.55 1.78 -12.77
CA ASP A 10 7.10 1.69 -12.72
C ASP A 10 6.61 0.80 -11.59
N LEU A 11 7.33 -0.29 -11.31
CA LEU A 11 7.06 -1.15 -10.15
C LEU A 11 7.21 -0.37 -8.83
N GLN A 12 8.26 0.44 -8.70
CA GLN A 12 8.48 1.28 -7.53
C GLN A 12 7.37 2.32 -7.35
N LYS A 13 6.96 3.00 -8.44
CA LYS A 13 5.85 3.96 -8.43
C LYS A 13 4.52 3.29 -8.10
N TRP A 14 4.28 2.11 -8.64
CA TRP A 14 3.11 1.30 -8.36
C TRP A 14 3.04 0.97 -6.86
N LEU A 15 4.11 0.40 -6.29
CA LEU A 15 4.15 0.02 -4.89
C LEU A 15 4.01 1.23 -3.95
N LEU A 16 4.66 2.35 -4.29
CA LEU A 16 4.53 3.61 -3.56
C LEU A 16 3.07 4.07 -3.56
N THR A 17 2.45 4.16 -4.74
CA THR A 17 1.06 4.62 -4.91
C THR A 17 0.10 3.80 -4.07
N VAL A 18 0.21 2.48 -4.13
CA VAL A 18 -0.66 1.56 -3.38
C VAL A 18 -0.45 1.70 -1.88
N SER A 19 0.80 1.74 -1.41
CA SER A 19 1.11 1.67 0.02
C SER A 19 0.78 2.97 0.75
N THR A 20 0.90 4.12 0.09
CA THR A 20 0.80 5.44 0.71
C THR A 20 -0.49 6.20 0.39
N HIS A 21 -1.42 5.57 -0.34
CA HIS A 21 -2.67 6.22 -0.72
C HIS A 21 -3.47 6.66 0.52
N PRO A 22 -3.87 7.94 0.63
CA PRO A 22 -4.51 8.47 1.84
C PRO A 22 -5.91 7.90 2.09
N SER A 23 -6.62 7.49 1.03
CA SER A 23 -7.95 6.87 1.13
C SER A 23 -7.90 5.34 1.32
N GLY A 24 -6.74 4.80 1.70
CA GLY A 24 -6.56 3.39 2.01
C GLY A 24 -6.19 2.51 0.80
N LEU A 25 -5.94 1.24 1.09
CA LEU A 25 -5.40 0.24 0.15
C LEU A 25 -6.21 0.11 -1.15
N GLN A 26 -7.54 -0.03 -1.05
CA GLN A 26 -8.37 -0.29 -2.24
C GLN A 26 -8.34 0.89 -3.23
N ALA A 27 -8.38 2.12 -2.72
CA ALA A 27 -8.23 3.31 -3.55
C ALA A 27 -6.83 3.38 -4.18
N GLY A 28 -5.79 3.02 -3.43
CA GLY A 28 -4.42 2.93 -3.95
C GLY A 28 -4.27 1.90 -5.08
N ILE A 29 -4.87 0.71 -4.92
CA ILE A 29 -4.90 -0.32 -5.97
C ILE A 29 -5.59 0.21 -7.23
N GLN A 30 -6.76 0.85 -7.08
CA GLN A 30 -7.51 1.39 -8.21
C GLN A 30 -6.71 2.47 -8.96
N GLN A 31 -6.05 3.38 -8.25
CA GLN A 31 -5.21 4.40 -8.86
C GLN A 31 -4.00 3.78 -9.59
N ALA A 32 -3.34 2.81 -8.97
CA ALA A 32 -2.16 2.16 -9.53
C ALA A 32 -2.49 1.32 -10.78
N GLN A 33 -3.65 0.66 -10.79
CA GLN A 33 -4.18 -0.03 -11.98
C GLN A 33 -4.36 0.95 -13.15
N GLY A 34 -4.96 2.12 -12.91
CA GLY A 34 -5.16 3.12 -13.96
C GLY A 34 -3.87 3.77 -14.49
N SER A 35 -2.83 3.86 -13.65
CA SER A 35 -1.58 4.56 -14.00
C SER A 35 -0.52 3.65 -14.64
N HIS A 36 -0.54 2.35 -14.31
CA HIS A 36 0.51 1.40 -14.71
C HIS A 36 -0.03 0.17 -15.44
N ASN A 37 -1.35 0.05 -15.65
CA ASN A 37 -2.02 -1.08 -16.29
C ASN A 37 -1.69 -2.46 -15.65
N ALA A 38 -1.28 -2.46 -14.38
CA ALA A 38 -0.89 -3.65 -13.65
C ALA A 38 -1.91 -3.95 -12.54
N VAL A 39 -2.43 -5.17 -12.55
CA VAL A 39 -3.28 -5.69 -11.47
C VAL A 39 -2.41 -6.34 -10.38
N VAL A 40 -2.92 -6.36 -9.14
CA VAL A 40 -2.17 -6.81 -7.96
C VAL A 40 -1.54 -8.19 -8.16
N ASP A 41 -2.28 -9.14 -8.72
CA ASP A 41 -1.84 -10.52 -8.94
C ASP A 41 -0.74 -10.67 -10.03
N GLN A 42 -0.45 -9.61 -10.80
CA GLN A 42 0.68 -9.59 -11.75
C GLN A 42 1.97 -9.08 -11.08
N VAL A 43 1.85 -8.39 -9.95
CA VAL A 43 2.95 -7.68 -9.29
C VAL A 43 3.40 -8.41 -8.02
N ILE A 44 2.46 -9.00 -7.31
CA ILE A 44 2.71 -9.69 -6.05
C ILE A 44 2.27 -11.14 -6.20
N ASP A 45 3.22 -12.04 -5.97
CA ASP A 45 2.91 -13.45 -5.84
C ASP A 45 2.04 -13.70 -4.61
N ALA A 46 0.89 -14.33 -4.84
CA ALA A 46 0.13 -15.00 -3.79
C ALA A 46 0.91 -16.25 -3.35
N ASP A 47 0.95 -16.51 -2.05
CA ASP A 47 1.73 -17.62 -1.48
C ASP A 47 0.94 -18.34 -0.38
N PHE A 48 1.13 -19.66 -0.26
CA PHE A 48 0.55 -20.58 0.74
C PHE A 48 -0.68 -20.05 1.52
N GLY A 49 -1.81 -19.86 0.85
CA GLY A 49 -3.10 -19.52 1.47
C GLY A 49 -3.34 -18.03 1.76
N ILE A 50 -2.42 -17.14 1.38
CA ILE A 50 -2.56 -15.68 1.51
C ILE A 50 -2.68 -15.08 0.10
N SER A 51 -3.76 -14.31 -0.13
CA SER A 51 -3.95 -13.62 -1.41
C SER A 51 -2.93 -12.49 -1.59
N ALA A 52 -2.61 -12.16 -2.84
CA ALA A 52 -1.71 -11.05 -3.15
C ALA A 52 -2.19 -9.72 -2.53
N ALA A 53 -3.50 -9.47 -2.55
CA ALA A 53 -4.11 -8.31 -1.90
C ALA A 53 -3.93 -8.31 -0.37
N HIS A 54 -4.03 -9.47 0.28
CA HIS A 54 -3.79 -9.58 1.73
C HIS A 54 -2.32 -9.29 2.05
N ARG A 55 -1.39 -9.87 1.27
CA ARG A 55 0.05 -9.62 1.44
C ARG A 55 0.38 -8.13 1.28
N LEU A 56 -0.25 -7.47 0.32
CA LEU A 56 -0.13 -6.04 0.08
C LEU A 56 -0.70 -5.18 1.24
N ALA A 57 -1.78 -5.63 1.89
CA ALA A 57 -2.35 -4.95 3.04
C ALA A 57 -1.36 -4.84 4.21
N ILE A 58 -0.47 -5.82 4.39
CA ILE A 58 0.58 -5.78 5.42
C ILE A 58 1.47 -4.54 5.23
N TYR A 59 1.88 -4.25 3.99
CA TYR A 59 2.72 -3.11 3.68
C TYR A 59 1.99 -1.78 3.84
N HIS A 60 0.74 -1.70 3.40
CA HIS A 60 -0.10 -0.51 3.57
C HIS A 60 -0.32 -0.20 5.07
N HIS A 61 -0.75 -1.18 5.86
CA HIS A 61 -0.94 -1.02 7.30
C HIS A 61 0.36 -0.68 8.02
N GLY A 62 1.47 -1.32 7.65
CA GLY A 62 2.79 -1.03 8.21
C GLY A 62 3.24 0.41 7.94
N TYR A 63 3.08 0.90 6.71
CA TYR A 63 3.36 2.29 6.35
C TYR A 63 2.52 3.26 7.19
N TYR A 64 1.21 3.02 7.25
CA TYR A 64 0.29 3.91 7.92
C TYR A 64 0.51 3.95 9.44
N ALA A 65 0.73 2.79 10.08
CA ALA A 65 1.10 2.73 11.49
C ALA A 65 2.40 3.49 11.78
N ARG A 66 3.41 3.37 10.90
CA ARG A 66 4.67 4.10 11.05
C ARG A 66 4.49 5.60 10.88
N LEU A 67 3.68 6.02 9.90
CA LEU A 67 3.33 7.42 9.67
C LEU A 67 2.73 8.04 10.94
N LEU A 68 1.75 7.38 11.55
CA LEU A 68 1.12 7.84 12.78
C LEU A 68 2.10 7.91 13.95
N ASN A 69 2.94 6.89 14.12
CA ASN A 69 3.98 6.90 15.15
C ASN A 69 4.93 8.10 14.97
N CYS A 70 5.34 8.42 13.74
CA CYS A 70 6.16 9.59 13.46
C CYS A 70 5.41 10.89 13.78
N LEU A 71 4.16 11.01 13.33
CA LEU A 71 3.34 12.20 13.58
C LEU A 71 3.11 12.43 15.08
N GLN A 72 2.85 11.38 15.86
CA GLN A 72 2.63 11.48 17.31
C GLN A 72 3.93 11.75 18.10
N ALA A 73 5.09 11.38 17.56
CA ALA A 73 6.39 11.68 18.14
C ALA A 73 6.73 13.17 18.00
N GLU A 74 6.49 13.74 16.82
CA GLU A 74 6.75 15.16 16.52
C GLU A 74 5.65 16.10 17.04
N TYR A 75 4.40 15.64 17.03
CA TYR A 75 3.22 16.43 17.41
C TYR A 75 2.42 15.71 18.51
N PRO A 76 2.80 15.89 19.79
CA PRO A 76 2.15 15.25 20.93
C PRO A 76 0.63 15.39 21.01
N VAL A 77 0.09 16.52 20.52
CA VAL A 77 -1.36 16.79 20.50
C VAL A 77 -2.14 15.75 19.68
N LEU A 78 -1.51 15.16 18.66
CA LEU A 78 -2.15 14.20 17.76
C LEU A 78 -2.50 12.87 18.42
N ARG A 79 -1.91 12.54 19.59
CA ARG A 79 -2.28 11.35 20.36
C ARG A 79 -3.72 11.35 20.84
N ASN A 80 -4.32 12.53 21.00
CA ASN A 80 -5.73 12.68 21.40
C ASN A 80 -6.66 12.86 20.20
N ALA A 81 -6.11 13.11 19.00
CA ALA A 81 -6.88 13.37 17.79
C ALA A 81 -7.09 12.13 16.92
N PHE A 82 -6.20 11.14 17.04
CA PHE A 82 -6.32 9.86 16.34
C PHE A 82 -6.94 8.82 17.28
N SER A 83 -8.11 8.27 16.92
CA SER A 83 -8.67 7.13 17.63
C SER A 83 -7.78 5.88 17.44
N PRO A 84 -7.66 5.00 18.45
CA PRO A 84 -6.89 3.76 18.37
C PRO A 84 -7.58 2.64 17.57
N GLU A 85 -8.79 2.86 17.06
CA GLU A 85 -9.54 1.88 16.29
C GLU A 85 -9.17 1.89 14.80
N TRP A 86 -8.58 0.77 14.37
CA TRP A 86 -8.33 0.40 12.96
C TRP A 86 -9.21 -0.81 12.62
#